data_AF-F8L2U5-F1
#
_entry.id   AF-F8L2U5-F1
#
_cell.length_a   1.000
_cell.length_b   1.000
_cell.length_c   1.000
_cell.angle_alpha   90.00
_cell.angle_beta   90.00
_cell.angle_gamma   90.00
#
_symmetry.space_group_name_H-M   'P 1'
#
loop_
_entity.id
_entity.type
_entity.pdbx_description
1 polymer ?
#
loop_
_entity_poly.entity_id
_entity_poly.type
_entity_poly.pdbx_seq_one_letter_code
_entity_poly.pdbx_strand_id
1 'polypeptide(L)'
;MNILPLVITFLLIFGAISIGFLSNLHSDKKESESYIGSLKALRNLQNMHEDAEFERIAASDESLFETLGDDEKLPIRYFRETRFESPKGRVNLYLLSKTSSQSKLLYQIASTYIHEVYKNMPSLNDKLREDFATQVLDGILAAETKYYKSKKTYLKLEDIEFEDPDLQHLYLKMLRGTNTYDLKKKEGYPSFLRLFSFIEDNAKPIYYQFASSPLLEAMFGKEIAKAVEEKEFEFQKEYPEKEKEFALSENSLRELIFSGQDKVPKTIELIDFSSFSKKDTPPRAYTDTKTNITRRSAL
;
A
#
# COMPACT_ATOMS: atom_id res chain seq x y z
N MET A 1 35.56 48.72 42.80
CA MET A 1 34.41 49.15 41.99
C MET A 1 33.25 48.20 42.23
N ASN A 2 32.06 48.71 42.57
CA ASN A 2 30.89 47.87 42.79
C ASN A 2 30.28 47.50 41.43
N ILE A 3 30.47 46.26 40.98
CA ILE A 3 30.01 45.77 39.66
C ILE A 3 28.55 45.30 39.67
N LEU A 4 27.93 45.21 40.86
CA LEU A 4 26.59 44.69 41.04
C LEU A 4 25.51 45.41 40.21
N PRO A 5 25.50 46.76 40.08
CA PRO A 5 24.51 47.45 39.27
C PRO A 5 24.58 47.04 37.80
N LEU A 6 25.79 46.85 37.26
CA LEU A 6 26.01 46.46 35.88
C LEU A 6 25.45 45.06 35.59
N VAL A 7 25.69 44.10 36.51
CA VAL A 7 25.17 42.73 36.40
C VAL A 7 23.64 42.71 36.43
N ILE A 8 23.03 43.50 37.31
CA ILE A 8 21.57 43.64 37.40
C ILE A 8 21.00 44.22 36.11
N THR A 9 21.63 45.25 35.53
CA THR A 9 21.20 45.82 34.25
C THR A 9 21.25 44.79 33.12
N PHE A 10 22.32 44.00 33.02
CA PHE A 10 22.39 42.94 32.01
C PHE A 10 21.31 41.87 32.21
N LEU A 11 21.06 41.43 33.45
CA LEU A 11 19.99 40.47 33.74
C LEU A 11 18.60 41.00 33.37
N LEU A 12 18.34 42.29 33.60
CA LEU A 12 17.07 42.92 33.19
C LEU A 12 16.94 43.00 31.67
N ILE A 13 18.01 43.34 30.95
CA ILE A 13 18.02 43.37 29.48
C ILE A 13 17.74 41.97 28.92
N PHE A 14 18.46 40.95 29.39
CA PHE A 14 18.25 39.57 28.95
C PHE A 14 16.87 39.02 29.33
N GLY A 15 16.35 39.40 30.50
CA GLY A 15 14.99 39.08 30.93
C GLY A 15 13.93 39.67 30.00
N ALA A 16 14.05 40.95 29.65
CA ALA A 16 13.13 41.62 28.73
C ALA A 16 13.17 41.01 27.32
N ILE A 17 14.36 40.71 26.80
CA ILE A 17 14.54 40.05 25.50
C ILE A 17 13.89 38.65 25.51
N SER A 18 14.14 37.87 26.57
CA SER A 18 13.60 36.50 26.69
C SER A 18 12.07 36.49 26.74
N ILE A 19 11.45 37.43 27.46
CA ILE A 19 10.00 37.58 27.52
C ILE A 19 9.42 37.95 26.14
N GLY A 20 10.09 38.86 25.40
CA GLY A 20 9.69 39.23 24.04
C GLY A 20 9.71 38.03 23.08
N PHE A 21 10.78 37.23 23.11
CA PHE A 21 10.87 36.01 22.30
C PHE A 21 9.78 34.98 22.65
N LEU A 22 9.53 34.77 23.94
CA LEU A 22 8.54 33.78 24.39
C LEU A 22 7.10 34.21 24.02
N SER A 23 6.80 35.50 24.12
CA SER A 23 5.52 36.08 23.70
C SER A 23 5.30 35.92 22.20
N ASN A 24 6.31 36.21 21.38
CA ASN A 24 6.22 36.08 19.93
C ASN A 24 6.00 34.62 19.51
N LEU A 25 6.76 33.67 20.07
CA LEU A 25 6.56 32.24 19.80
C LEU A 25 5.15 31.75 20.17
N HIS A 26 4.58 32.25 21.26
CA HIS A 26 3.24 31.89 21.67
C HIS A 26 2.17 32.52 20.75
N SER A 27 2.40 33.74 20.29
CA SER A 27 1.54 34.42 19.31
C SER A 27 1.55 33.69 17.97
N ASP A 28 2.73 33.38 17.42
CA ASP A 28 2.90 32.69 16.14
C ASP A 28 2.24 31.30 16.16
N LYS A 29 2.36 30.59 17.29
CA LYS A 29 1.70 29.30 17.47
C LYS A 29 0.18 29.43 17.44
N LYS A 30 -0.38 30.41 18.17
CA LYS A 30 -1.83 30.66 18.19
C LYS A 30 -2.37 31.12 16.84
N GLU A 31 -1.60 31.92 16.11
CA GLU A 31 -1.94 32.37 14.76
C GLU A 31 -1.96 31.20 13.78
N SER A 32 -0.93 30.34 13.81
CA SER A 32 -0.87 29.12 13.01
C SER A 32 -2.03 28.16 13.32
N GLU A 33 -2.34 27.93 14.59
CA GLU A 33 -3.48 27.11 15.01
C GLU A 33 -4.82 27.71 14.54
N SER A 34 -4.98 29.04 14.64
CA SER A 34 -6.17 29.74 14.16
C SER A 34 -6.32 29.67 12.64
N TYR A 35 -5.21 29.78 11.91
CA TYR A 35 -5.17 29.66 10.45
C TYR A 35 -5.51 28.24 9.98
N ILE A 36 -4.95 27.21 10.62
CA ILE A 36 -5.31 25.82 10.33
C ILE A 36 -6.78 25.56 10.68
N GLY A 37 -7.26 26.13 11.78
CA GLY A 37 -8.66 26.05 12.19
C GLY A 37 -9.60 26.68 11.16
N SER A 38 -9.28 27.87 10.65
CA SER A 38 -10.09 28.55 9.65
C SER A 38 -10.12 27.81 8.30
N LEU A 39 -8.99 27.25 7.87
CA LEU A 39 -8.92 26.42 6.66
C LEU A 39 -9.79 25.15 6.79
N LYS A 40 -9.79 24.50 7.95
CA LYS A 40 -10.65 23.34 8.21
C LYS A 40 -12.13 23.74 8.21
N ALA A 41 -12.48 24.86 8.83
CA ALA A 41 -13.85 25.37 8.84
C ALA A 41 -14.35 25.70 7.44
N LEU A 42 -13.53 26.37 6.62
CA LEU A 42 -13.84 26.67 5.22
C LEU A 42 -14.07 25.41 4.39
N ARG A 43 -13.20 24.40 4.56
CA ARG A 43 -13.34 23.12 3.86
C ARG A 43 -14.61 22.36 4.26
N ASN A 44 -14.97 22.39 5.54
CA ASN A 44 -16.23 21.80 6.00
C ASN A 44 -17.44 22.52 5.42
N LEU A 45 -17.42 23.86 5.35
CA LEU A 45 -18.50 24.63 4.72
C LEU A 45 -18.63 24.34 3.22
N GLN A 46 -17.51 24.19 2.51
CA GLN A 46 -17.51 23.80 1.09
C GLN A 46 -18.13 22.41 0.91
N ASN A 47 -17.68 21.42 1.68
CA ASN A 47 -18.25 20.07 1.61
C ASN A 47 -19.75 20.08 1.90
N MET A 48 -20.20 20.83 2.92
CA MET A 48 -21.63 20.95 3.24
C MET A 48 -22.44 21.59 2.11
N HIS A 49 -21.87 22.57 1.39
CA HIS A 49 -22.52 23.18 0.24
C HIS A 49 -22.58 22.21 -0.95
N GLU A 50 -21.50 21.49 -1.23
CA GLU A 50 -21.42 20.48 -2.29
C GLU A 50 -22.39 19.33 -2.03
N ASP A 51 -22.48 18.84 -0.79
CA ASP A 51 -23.43 17.79 -0.38
C ASP A 51 -24.88 18.28 -0.56
N ALA A 52 -25.18 19.52 -0.17
CA ALA A 52 -26.53 20.09 -0.33
C ALA A 52 -26.91 20.31 -1.80
N GLU A 53 -25.97 20.71 -2.67
CA GLU A 53 -26.22 20.78 -4.11
C GLU A 53 -26.40 19.40 -4.74
N PHE A 54 -25.60 18.41 -4.32
CA PHE A 54 -25.73 17.04 -4.78
C PHE A 54 -27.10 16.44 -4.43
N GLU A 55 -27.56 16.60 -3.19
CA GLU A 55 -28.90 16.17 -2.77
C GLU A 55 -30.01 16.89 -3.54
N ARG A 56 -29.84 18.18 -3.82
CA ARG A 56 -30.81 18.97 -4.60
C ARG A 56 -30.88 18.52 -6.07
N ILE A 57 -29.75 18.19 -6.68
CA ILE A 57 -29.68 17.64 -8.04
C ILE A 57 -30.34 16.26 -8.07
N ALA A 58 -29.99 15.39 -7.11
CA ALA A 58 -30.58 14.05 -6.99
C ALA A 58 -32.11 14.10 -6.81
N ALA A 59 -32.61 15.01 -5.97
CA ALA A 59 -34.06 15.20 -5.78
C ALA A 59 -34.76 15.82 -7.02
N SER A 60 -34.05 16.58 -7.85
CA SER A 60 -34.61 17.12 -9.09
C SER A 60 -34.72 16.11 -10.22
N ASP A 61 -33.90 15.04 -10.17
CA ASP A 61 -33.87 13.96 -11.16
C ASP A 61 -34.79 12.78 -10.78
N GLU A 62 -35.45 12.77 -9.62
CA GLU A 62 -36.37 11.68 -9.23
C GLU A 62 -37.56 11.49 -10.21
N SER A 63 -37.88 12.49 -11.05
CA SER A 63 -38.87 12.33 -12.13
C SER A 63 -38.36 11.57 -13.37
N LEU A 64 -37.04 11.31 -13.45
CA LEU A 64 -36.39 10.59 -14.55
C LEU A 64 -35.96 9.17 -14.17
N PHE A 65 -35.94 8.83 -12.88
CA PHE A 65 -35.45 7.55 -12.36
C PHE A 65 -36.54 6.49 -12.09
N GLU A 66 -37.83 6.80 -12.23
CA GLU A 66 -38.91 5.79 -12.18
C GLU A 66 -38.86 4.78 -13.36
N THR A 67 -37.90 4.91 -14.28
CA THR A 67 -37.71 3.98 -15.42
C THR A 67 -36.34 3.29 -15.49
N LEU A 68 -35.68 3.08 -14.35
CA LEU A 68 -34.62 2.07 -14.21
C LEU A 68 -35.13 1.07 -13.17
N GLY A 69 -35.90 0.04 -13.55
CA GLY A 69 -35.32 -1.17 -14.14
C GLY A 69 -34.44 -1.84 -13.09
N ASP A 70 -34.94 -2.92 -12.47
CA ASP A 70 -34.26 -3.75 -11.45
C ASP A 70 -32.74 -3.58 -11.48
N ASP A 71 -32.15 -3.15 -10.35
CA ASP A 71 -30.71 -3.18 -10.12
C ASP A 71 -30.17 -4.57 -10.48
N GLU A 72 -29.64 -4.71 -11.70
CA GLU A 72 -28.74 -5.80 -12.05
C GLU A 72 -27.55 -5.65 -11.10
N LYS A 73 -27.57 -6.41 -10.00
CA LYS A 73 -26.47 -6.49 -9.04
C LYS A 73 -25.20 -6.75 -9.84
N LEU A 74 -24.40 -5.70 -10.03
CA LEU A 74 -23.09 -5.81 -10.66
C LEU A 74 -22.33 -6.95 -9.97
N PRO A 75 -21.67 -7.84 -10.74
CA PRO A 75 -20.99 -8.98 -10.16
C PRO A 75 -19.96 -8.50 -9.13
N ILE A 76 -19.99 -9.11 -7.94
CA ILE A 76 -19.05 -8.80 -6.84
C ILE A 76 -17.62 -8.96 -7.38
N ARG A 77 -16.87 -7.86 -7.47
CA ARG A 77 -15.45 -7.87 -7.87
C ARG A 77 -14.59 -8.33 -6.70
N TYR A 78 -13.62 -9.19 -6.99
CA TYR A 78 -12.72 -9.70 -5.96
C TYR A 78 -11.84 -8.58 -5.38
N PHE A 79 -11.75 -8.50 -4.06
CA PHE A 79 -11.15 -7.33 -3.40
C PHE A 79 -9.66 -7.12 -3.69
N ARG A 80 -8.91 -8.17 -4.04
CA ARG A 80 -7.49 -8.00 -4.40
C ARG A 80 -7.33 -7.27 -5.73
N GLU A 81 -8.31 -7.39 -6.62
CA GLU A 81 -8.35 -6.62 -7.87
C GLU A 81 -8.54 -5.13 -7.58
N THR A 82 -9.44 -4.78 -6.66
CA THR A 82 -9.69 -3.38 -6.28
C THR A 82 -8.53 -2.77 -5.49
N ARG A 83 -7.80 -3.58 -4.73
CA ARG A 83 -6.63 -3.15 -3.93
C ARG A 83 -5.32 -3.09 -4.69
N PHE A 84 -5.28 -3.56 -5.93
CA PHE A 84 -4.05 -3.60 -6.73
C PHE A 84 -3.38 -2.22 -6.90
N GLU A 85 -4.16 -1.14 -6.87
CA GLU A 85 -3.64 0.22 -6.99
C GLU A 85 -3.10 0.79 -5.66
N SER A 86 -3.29 0.08 -4.54
CA SER A 86 -2.85 0.55 -3.23
C SER A 86 -1.33 0.59 -3.15
N PRO A 87 -0.73 1.71 -2.68
CA PRO A 87 0.71 1.76 -2.40
C PRO A 87 1.19 0.70 -1.40
N LYS A 88 0.29 0.20 -0.55
CA LYS A 88 0.58 -0.88 0.42
C LYS A 88 0.75 -2.25 -0.24
N GLY A 89 0.28 -2.43 -1.47
CA GLY A 89 0.48 -3.66 -2.25
C GLY A 89 1.87 -3.77 -2.89
N ARG A 90 2.69 -2.72 -2.79
CA ARG A 90 4.05 -2.71 -3.35
C ARG A 90 4.99 -3.58 -2.53
N VAL A 91 5.79 -4.38 -3.22
CA VAL A 91 6.88 -5.15 -2.60
C VAL A 91 8.08 -4.24 -2.40
N ASN A 92 8.52 -4.08 -1.16
CA ASN A 92 9.71 -3.29 -0.85
C ASN A 92 11.00 -4.10 -1.12
N LEU A 93 11.75 -3.69 -2.14
CA LEU A 93 12.99 -4.33 -2.58
C LEU A 93 14.20 -3.96 -1.71
N TYR A 94 14.07 -3.02 -0.76
CA TYR A 94 15.18 -2.56 0.07
C TYR A 94 15.93 -3.71 0.76
N LEU A 95 15.22 -4.75 1.22
CA LEU A 95 15.85 -5.90 1.90
C LEU A 95 16.86 -6.64 1.00
N LEU A 96 16.76 -6.52 -0.33
CA LEU A 96 17.74 -7.09 -1.27
C LEU A 96 19.12 -6.42 -1.16
N SER A 97 19.20 -5.17 -0.67
CA SER A 97 20.47 -4.50 -0.38
C SER A 97 21.22 -5.11 0.82
N LYS A 98 20.57 -6.00 1.57
CA LYS A 98 21.14 -6.67 2.74
C LYS A 98 21.62 -8.07 2.38
N THR A 99 22.75 -8.48 2.92
CA THR A 99 23.25 -9.86 2.79
C THR A 99 22.61 -10.74 3.86
N SER A 100 21.41 -11.27 3.60
CA SER A 100 20.69 -12.18 4.52
C SER A 100 20.04 -13.36 3.78
N SER A 101 19.63 -14.40 4.51
CA SER A 101 18.83 -15.49 3.95
C SER A 101 17.48 -15.00 3.41
N GLN A 102 16.89 -14.02 4.08
CA GLN A 102 15.63 -13.38 3.69
C GLN A 102 15.77 -12.59 2.38
N SER A 103 16.92 -11.96 2.14
CA SER A 103 17.24 -11.29 0.88
C SER A 103 17.23 -12.27 -0.30
N LYS A 104 17.85 -13.45 -0.16
CA LYS A 104 17.81 -14.49 -1.22
C LYS A 104 16.39 -14.94 -1.54
N LEU A 105 15.56 -15.11 -0.51
CA LEU A 105 14.18 -15.54 -0.69
C LEU A 105 13.33 -14.43 -1.35
N LEU A 106 13.51 -13.18 -0.92
CA LEU A 106 12.86 -12.03 -1.54
C LEU A 106 13.27 -11.89 -3.01
N TYR A 107 14.54 -12.14 -3.34
CA TYR A 107 15.03 -12.11 -4.72
C TYR A 107 14.29 -13.11 -5.60
N GLN A 108 14.13 -14.35 -5.12
CA GLN A 108 13.39 -15.40 -5.83
C GLN A 108 11.93 -15.02 -6.05
N ILE A 109 11.26 -14.49 -5.01
CA ILE A 109 9.86 -14.04 -5.11
C ILE A 109 9.74 -12.87 -6.09
N ALA A 110 10.59 -11.86 -5.96
CA ALA A 110 10.56 -10.68 -6.82
C ALA A 110 10.85 -11.04 -8.29
N SER A 111 11.82 -11.92 -8.54
CA SER A 111 12.16 -12.39 -9.89
C SER A 111 10.98 -13.16 -10.51
N THR A 112 10.38 -14.08 -9.75
CA THR A 112 9.19 -14.82 -10.19
C THR A 112 8.02 -13.88 -10.47
N TYR A 113 7.81 -12.89 -9.60
CA TYR A 113 6.73 -11.92 -9.74
C TYR A 113 6.92 -11.03 -10.98
N ILE A 114 8.15 -10.53 -11.23
CA ILE A 114 8.49 -9.79 -12.44
C ILE A 114 8.27 -10.67 -13.67
N HIS A 115 8.76 -11.91 -13.64
CA HIS A 115 8.60 -12.83 -14.76
C HIS A 115 7.12 -13.05 -15.10
N GLU A 116 6.30 -13.43 -14.11
CA GLU A 116 4.88 -13.73 -14.35
C GLU A 116 4.08 -12.54 -14.87
N VAL A 117 4.38 -11.34 -14.39
CA VAL A 117 3.65 -10.13 -14.78
C VAL A 117 4.08 -9.60 -16.15
N TYR A 118 5.36 -9.68 -16.50
CA TYR A 118 5.89 -9.04 -17.71
C TYR A 118 6.27 -10.01 -18.84
N LYS A 119 6.25 -11.34 -18.65
CA LYS A 119 6.68 -12.31 -19.69
C LYS A 119 5.97 -12.18 -21.04
N ASN A 120 4.75 -11.65 -21.06
CA ASN A 120 3.96 -11.44 -22.28
C ASN A 120 4.13 -10.04 -22.88
N MET A 121 5.05 -9.23 -22.37
CA MET A 121 5.27 -7.86 -22.84
C MET A 121 5.82 -7.87 -24.28
N PRO A 122 5.19 -7.16 -25.24
CA PRO A 122 5.61 -7.18 -26.65
C PRO A 122 7.04 -6.69 -26.89
N SER A 123 7.60 -5.93 -25.93
CA SER A 123 8.94 -5.35 -26.02
C SER A 123 10.04 -6.27 -25.53
N LEU A 124 9.71 -7.47 -25.02
CA LEU A 124 10.69 -8.50 -24.71
C LEU A 124 11.24 -9.07 -26.01
N ASN A 125 12.50 -8.76 -26.29
CA ASN A 125 13.26 -9.39 -27.35
C ASN A 125 13.59 -10.86 -26.99
N ASP A 126 13.87 -11.71 -27.98
CA ASP A 126 14.15 -13.12 -27.73
C ASP A 126 15.45 -13.33 -26.92
N LYS A 127 16.38 -12.36 -26.95
CA LYS A 127 17.64 -12.41 -26.19
C LYS A 127 17.45 -12.26 -24.69
N LEU A 128 16.47 -11.46 -24.25
CA LEU A 128 16.21 -11.18 -22.83
C LEU A 128 15.14 -12.12 -22.26
N ARG A 129 14.38 -12.82 -23.12
CA ARG A 129 13.13 -13.49 -22.70
C ARG A 129 13.27 -14.49 -21.57
N GLU A 130 14.38 -15.22 -21.47
CA GLU A 130 14.58 -16.23 -20.43
C GLU A 130 14.94 -15.60 -19.07
N ASP A 131 15.86 -14.63 -19.07
CA ASP A 131 16.48 -14.11 -17.83
C ASP A 131 16.20 -12.63 -17.55
N PHE A 132 15.27 -11.98 -18.26
CA PHE A 132 15.04 -10.53 -18.08
C PHE A 132 14.71 -10.16 -16.64
N ALA A 133 13.98 -11.02 -15.92
CA ALA A 133 13.53 -10.73 -14.56
C ALA A 133 14.70 -10.64 -13.57
N THR A 134 15.68 -11.55 -13.70
CA THR A 134 16.92 -11.50 -12.90
C THR A 134 17.80 -10.35 -13.35
N GLN A 135 17.95 -10.12 -14.67
CA GLN A 135 18.74 -9.00 -15.19
C GLN A 135 18.21 -7.64 -14.72
N VAL A 136 16.89 -7.42 -14.69
CA VAL A 136 16.30 -6.19 -14.16
C VAL A 136 16.61 -6.03 -12.67
N LEU A 137 16.47 -7.09 -11.85
CA LEU A 137 16.78 -7.02 -10.42
C LEU A 137 18.27 -6.78 -10.16
N ASP A 138 19.14 -7.44 -10.91
CA ASP A 138 20.59 -7.28 -10.80
C ASP A 138 21.01 -5.87 -11.22
N GLY A 139 20.39 -5.33 -12.27
CA GLY A 139 20.56 -3.94 -12.71
C GLY A 139 20.17 -2.94 -11.62
N ILE A 140 19.00 -3.14 -10.98
CA ILE A 140 18.55 -2.31 -9.85
C ILE A 140 19.57 -2.38 -8.71
N LEU A 141 19.97 -3.59 -8.31
CA LEU A 141 20.92 -3.79 -7.22
C LEU A 141 22.30 -3.18 -7.50
N ALA A 142 22.78 -3.28 -8.73
CA ALA A 142 24.03 -2.69 -9.15
C ALA A 142 23.97 -1.15 -9.07
N ALA A 143 22.90 -0.55 -9.59
CA ALA A 143 22.67 0.89 -9.53
C ALA A 143 22.58 1.41 -8.08
N GLU A 144 21.78 0.75 -7.25
CA GLU A 144 21.63 1.09 -5.83
C GLU A 144 22.96 0.97 -5.06
N THR A 145 23.71 -0.11 -5.30
CA THR A 145 25.01 -0.32 -4.67
C THR A 145 26.01 0.77 -5.07
N LYS A 146 26.05 1.11 -6.36
CA LYS A 146 26.93 2.15 -6.90
C LYS A 146 26.58 3.53 -6.32
N TYR A 147 25.29 3.86 -6.28
CA TYR A 147 24.82 5.14 -5.74
C TYR A 147 25.04 5.25 -4.23
N TYR A 148 24.69 4.22 -3.46
CA TYR A 148 24.87 4.18 -2.01
C TYR A 148 26.33 4.35 -1.59
N LYS A 149 27.28 3.75 -2.33
CA LYS A 149 28.72 3.95 -2.08
C LYS A 149 29.13 5.42 -2.12
N SER A 150 28.51 6.21 -3.01
CA SER A 150 28.85 7.61 -3.24
C SER A 150 28.05 8.61 -2.38
N LYS A 151 26.75 8.37 -2.17
CA LYS A 151 25.84 9.33 -1.53
C LYS A 151 25.28 8.88 -0.18
N LYS A 152 25.53 7.63 0.23
CA LYS A 152 24.98 7.03 1.48
C LYS A 152 23.46 7.10 1.57
N THR A 153 22.80 7.04 0.42
CA THR A 153 21.34 6.99 0.27
C THR A 153 21.00 6.14 -0.96
N TYR A 154 19.74 5.82 -1.17
CA TYR A 154 19.25 4.99 -2.26
C TYR A 154 18.56 5.84 -3.33
N LEU A 155 18.54 5.35 -4.56
CA LEU A 155 17.81 5.97 -5.64
C LEU A 155 16.32 5.68 -5.50
N LYS A 156 15.51 6.51 -6.14
CA LYS A 156 14.15 6.08 -6.44
C LYS A 156 14.21 5.17 -7.66
N LEU A 157 13.27 4.23 -7.77
CA LEU A 157 13.23 3.28 -8.88
C LEU A 157 13.14 3.99 -10.25
N GLU A 158 12.41 5.10 -10.32
CA GLU A 158 12.31 5.91 -11.54
C GLU A 158 13.61 6.61 -11.97
N ASP A 159 14.57 6.77 -11.06
CA ASP A 159 15.84 7.47 -11.28
C ASP A 159 17.00 6.50 -11.62
N ILE A 160 16.71 5.20 -11.73
CA ILE A 160 17.71 4.18 -12.03
C ILE A 160 18.02 4.15 -13.54
N GLU A 161 19.32 4.19 -13.86
CA GLU A 161 19.85 4.04 -15.21
C GLU A 161 20.71 2.77 -15.32
N PHE A 162 20.36 1.91 -16.27
CA PHE A 162 21.11 0.70 -16.59
C PHE A 162 22.17 0.97 -17.66
N GLU A 163 23.31 0.30 -17.51
CA GLU A 163 24.44 0.41 -18.45
C GLU A 163 24.16 -0.29 -19.79
N ASP A 164 23.33 -1.35 -19.79
CA ASP A 164 22.85 -2.03 -20.99
C ASP A 164 21.68 -1.26 -21.63
N PRO A 165 21.82 -0.75 -22.88
CA PRO A 165 20.77 -0.02 -23.57
C PRO A 165 19.48 -0.81 -23.81
N ASP A 166 19.57 -2.12 -24.08
CA ASP A 166 18.41 -2.97 -24.35
C ASP A 166 17.60 -3.16 -23.05
N LEU A 167 18.30 -3.42 -21.94
CA LEU A 167 17.70 -3.52 -20.62
C LEU A 167 17.14 -2.18 -20.15
N GLN A 168 17.84 -1.06 -20.41
CA GLN A 168 17.35 0.28 -20.06
C GLN A 168 16.06 0.60 -20.80
N HIS A 169 15.99 0.30 -22.09
CA HIS A 169 14.78 0.53 -22.88
C HIS A 169 13.60 -0.35 -22.40
N LEU A 170 13.86 -1.62 -22.04
CA LEU A 170 12.86 -2.48 -21.42
C LEU A 170 12.38 -1.89 -20.08
N TYR A 171 13.31 -1.48 -19.21
CA TYR A 171 13.01 -0.94 -17.89
C TYR A 171 12.16 0.34 -17.96
N LEU A 172 12.48 1.27 -18.86
CA LEU A 172 11.68 2.46 -19.09
C LEU A 172 10.24 2.13 -19.49
N LYS A 173 10.04 1.09 -20.30
CA LYS A 173 8.69 0.63 -20.65
C LYS A 173 7.99 -0.02 -19.46
N MET A 174 8.70 -0.81 -18.64
CA MET A 174 8.16 -1.38 -17.40
C MET A 174 7.75 -0.29 -16.40
N LEU A 175 8.57 0.76 -16.22
CA LEU A 175 8.27 1.92 -15.38
C LEU A 175 6.98 2.62 -15.81
N ARG A 176 6.77 2.79 -17.13
CA ARG A 176 5.55 3.40 -17.66
C ARG A 176 4.32 2.52 -17.51
N GLY A 177 4.45 1.21 -17.75
CA GLY A 177 3.31 0.31 -17.83
C GLY A 177 2.44 0.57 -19.07
N THR A 178 1.25 -0.02 -19.07
CA THR A 178 0.16 0.29 -20.02
C THR A 178 -0.99 0.96 -19.29
N ASN A 179 -1.71 1.86 -19.97
CA ASN A 179 -2.88 2.55 -19.39
C ASN A 179 -4.10 1.62 -19.21
N THR A 180 -4.10 0.44 -19.82
CA THR A 180 -5.25 -0.49 -19.91
C THR A 180 -4.98 -1.81 -19.21
N TYR A 181 -4.14 -1.84 -18.18
CA TYR A 181 -3.81 -3.11 -17.52
C TYR A 181 -5.04 -3.73 -16.84
N ASP A 182 -5.46 -4.90 -17.32
CA ASP A 182 -6.52 -5.71 -16.73
C ASP A 182 -5.89 -6.98 -16.13
N LEU A 183 -5.92 -7.08 -14.79
CA LEU A 183 -5.35 -8.19 -14.03
C LEU A 183 -5.98 -9.54 -14.40
N LYS A 184 -7.29 -9.56 -14.70
CA LYS A 184 -8.07 -10.78 -14.95
C LYS A 184 -7.90 -11.28 -16.37
N LYS A 185 -7.92 -10.36 -17.34
CA LYS A 185 -7.72 -10.70 -18.76
C LYS A 185 -6.25 -10.86 -19.13
N LYS A 186 -5.33 -10.47 -18.23
CA LYS A 186 -3.88 -10.39 -18.49
C LYS A 186 -3.57 -9.55 -19.75
N GLU A 187 -4.39 -8.52 -19.96
CA GLU A 187 -4.24 -7.57 -21.06
C GLU A 187 -3.40 -6.38 -20.59
N GLY A 188 -2.38 -6.03 -21.36
CA GLY A 188 -1.40 -5.02 -20.97
C GLY A 188 -0.44 -5.50 -19.87
N TYR A 189 0.26 -4.55 -19.27
CA TYR A 189 1.15 -4.77 -18.12
C TYR A 189 1.11 -3.56 -17.17
N PRO A 190 1.21 -3.76 -15.85
CA PRO A 190 1.18 -2.66 -14.90
C PRO A 190 2.51 -1.88 -14.95
N SER A 191 2.51 -0.68 -14.40
CA SER A 191 3.76 0.05 -14.13
C SER A 191 4.55 -0.66 -13.03
N PHE A 192 5.88 -0.73 -13.18
CA PHE A 192 6.78 -1.29 -12.18
C PHE A 192 6.65 -0.58 -10.82
N LEU A 193 6.39 0.72 -10.83
CA LEU A 193 6.18 1.54 -9.64
C LEU A 193 4.86 1.24 -8.90
N ARG A 194 3.91 0.55 -9.56
CA ARG A 194 2.70 0.02 -8.91
C ARG A 194 3.00 -1.27 -8.14
N LEU A 195 4.04 -2.01 -8.55
CA LEU A 195 4.35 -3.33 -7.99
C LEU A 195 5.45 -3.29 -6.94
N PHE A 196 6.41 -2.38 -7.08
CA PHE A 196 7.64 -2.37 -6.30
C PHE A 196 7.91 -0.99 -5.69
N SER A 197 8.61 -1.00 -4.57
CA SER A 197 9.20 0.19 -3.96
C SER A 197 10.63 -0.13 -3.51
N PHE A 198 11.42 0.91 -3.28
CA PHE A 198 12.74 0.79 -2.67
C PHE A 198 12.84 1.83 -1.56
N ILE A 199 12.29 1.48 -0.40
CA ILE A 199 12.20 2.39 0.75
C ILE A 199 13.04 1.81 1.87
N GLU A 200 14.01 2.58 2.35
CA GLU A 200 14.82 2.20 3.52
C GLU A 200 13.93 2.11 4.76
N ASP A 201 13.54 0.87 5.06
CA ASP A 201 12.69 0.51 6.18
C ASP A 201 13.08 -0.89 6.67
N ASN A 202 12.99 -1.10 7.98
CA ASN A 202 13.21 -2.40 8.61
C ASN A 202 11.92 -3.22 8.71
N ALA A 203 10.79 -2.69 8.22
CA ALA A 203 9.55 -3.43 8.10
C ALA A 203 9.68 -4.63 7.13
N LYS A 204 8.74 -5.56 7.25
CA LYS A 204 8.66 -6.69 6.32
C LYS A 204 8.29 -6.20 4.92
N PRO A 205 8.87 -6.79 3.85
CA PRO A 205 8.77 -6.25 2.51
C PRO A 205 7.41 -6.43 1.82
N ILE A 206 6.52 -7.29 2.36
CA ILE A 206 5.25 -7.66 1.71
C ILE A 206 4.09 -7.53 2.69
N TYR A 207 3.07 -6.74 2.35
CA TYR A 207 1.82 -6.68 3.13
C TYR A 207 0.77 -7.64 2.58
N TYR A 208 0.45 -8.72 3.33
CA TYR A 208 -0.40 -9.80 2.84
C TYR A 208 -1.79 -9.35 2.36
N GLN A 209 -2.43 -8.44 3.10
CA GLN A 209 -3.78 -7.98 2.80
C GLN A 209 -3.90 -7.24 1.47
N PHE A 210 -2.79 -6.67 0.99
CA PHE A 210 -2.72 -5.92 -0.26
C PHE A 210 -1.94 -6.66 -1.34
N ALA A 211 -1.44 -7.87 -1.05
CA ALA A 211 -0.75 -8.70 -2.03
C ALA A 211 -1.70 -9.02 -3.19
N SER A 212 -1.24 -8.78 -4.41
CA SER A 212 -1.96 -9.10 -5.63
C SER A 212 -1.97 -10.60 -5.90
N SER A 213 -2.91 -11.08 -6.72
CA SER A 213 -2.96 -12.49 -7.15
C SER A 213 -1.62 -13.00 -7.71
N PRO A 214 -0.94 -12.30 -8.64
CA PRO A 214 0.33 -12.82 -9.15
C PRO A 214 1.47 -12.78 -8.11
N LEU A 215 1.38 -11.93 -7.07
CA LEU A 215 2.33 -11.96 -5.96
C LEU A 215 2.09 -13.18 -5.05
N LEU A 216 0.83 -13.54 -4.80
CA LEU A 216 0.49 -14.78 -4.08
C LEU A 216 0.99 -16.01 -4.84
N GLU A 217 0.80 -16.04 -6.16
CA GLU A 217 1.36 -17.09 -7.03
C GLU A 217 2.88 -17.16 -6.92
N ALA A 218 3.58 -16.02 -6.93
CA ALA A 218 5.03 -15.98 -6.80
C ALA A 218 5.53 -16.45 -5.42
N MET A 219 4.74 -16.25 -4.36
CA MET A 219 5.11 -16.60 -2.99
C MET A 219 4.82 -18.05 -2.62
N PHE A 220 3.69 -18.59 -3.09
CA PHE A 220 3.17 -19.88 -2.64
C PHE A 220 2.92 -20.88 -3.78
N GLY A 221 3.06 -20.45 -5.04
CA GLY A 221 2.68 -21.25 -6.20
C GLY A 221 1.19 -21.13 -6.53
N LYS A 222 0.83 -21.55 -7.74
CA LYS A 222 -0.52 -21.39 -8.32
C LYS A 222 -1.61 -22.12 -7.54
N GLU A 223 -1.31 -23.31 -7.05
CA GLU A 223 -2.29 -24.14 -6.33
C GLU A 223 -2.73 -23.48 -5.02
N ILE A 224 -1.77 -23.05 -4.20
CA ILE A 224 -2.05 -22.39 -2.92
C ILE A 224 -2.68 -21.02 -3.16
N ALA A 225 -2.17 -20.24 -4.12
CA ALA A 225 -2.75 -18.93 -4.45
C ALA A 225 -4.23 -19.06 -4.85
N LYS A 226 -4.57 -20.03 -5.69
CA LYS A 226 -5.96 -20.30 -6.08
C LYS A 226 -6.83 -20.72 -4.90
N ALA A 227 -6.34 -21.59 -4.01
CA ALA A 227 -7.08 -21.99 -2.82
C ALA A 227 -7.31 -20.83 -1.83
N VAL A 228 -6.36 -19.89 -1.75
CA VAL A 228 -6.54 -18.64 -1.00
C VAL A 228 -7.64 -17.80 -1.63
N GLU A 229 -7.56 -17.55 -2.94
CA GLU A 229 -8.55 -16.73 -3.66
C GLU A 229 -9.97 -17.29 -3.56
N GLU A 230 -10.13 -18.60 -3.73
CA GLU A 230 -11.43 -19.28 -3.62
C GLU A 230 -12.05 -19.06 -2.23
N LYS A 231 -11.31 -19.30 -1.14
CA LYS A 231 -11.80 -19.09 0.23
C LYS A 231 -12.11 -17.63 0.53
N GLU A 232 -11.25 -16.72 0.08
CA GLU A 232 -11.47 -15.29 0.32
C GLU A 232 -12.66 -14.75 -0.48
N PHE A 233 -12.86 -15.23 -1.70
CA PHE A 233 -13.99 -14.84 -2.55
C PHE A 233 -15.31 -15.41 -2.03
N GLU A 234 -15.32 -16.65 -1.52
CA GLU A 234 -16.47 -17.22 -0.83
C GLU A 234 -16.85 -16.40 0.40
N PHE A 235 -15.87 -16.07 1.25
CA PHE A 235 -16.10 -15.22 2.42
C PHE A 235 -16.62 -13.83 2.04
N GLN A 236 -16.09 -13.23 0.97
CA GLN A 236 -16.57 -11.96 0.44
C GLN A 236 -18.02 -12.02 -0.05
N LYS A 237 -18.44 -13.14 -0.65
CA LYS A 237 -19.84 -13.35 -1.07
C LYS A 237 -20.78 -13.51 0.11
N GLU A 238 -20.35 -14.20 1.15
CA GLU A 238 -21.15 -14.47 2.35
C GLU A 238 -21.29 -13.22 3.24
N TYR A 239 -20.24 -12.40 3.32
CA TYR A 239 -20.16 -11.23 4.21
C TYR A 239 -19.75 -9.94 3.47
N PRO A 240 -20.49 -9.47 2.45
CA PRO A 240 -20.08 -8.34 1.62
C PRO A 240 -19.80 -7.04 2.41
N GLU A 241 -20.41 -6.88 3.59
CA GLU A 241 -20.21 -5.74 4.48
C GLU A 241 -18.83 -5.72 5.18
N LYS A 242 -18.09 -6.83 5.17
CA LYS A 242 -16.81 -6.98 5.88
C LYS A 242 -15.60 -6.81 4.97
N GLU A 243 -15.65 -5.82 4.08
CA GLU A 243 -14.62 -5.64 3.04
C GLU A 243 -13.18 -5.65 3.57
N LYS A 244 -12.96 -5.03 4.72
CA LYS A 244 -11.65 -4.93 5.36
C LYS A 244 -11.10 -6.29 5.83
N GLU A 245 -11.95 -7.30 5.96
CA GLU A 245 -11.64 -8.61 6.56
C GLU A 245 -11.53 -9.74 5.54
N PHE A 246 -11.69 -9.46 4.24
CA PHE A 246 -11.71 -10.50 3.20
C PHE A 246 -10.43 -11.30 3.05
N ALA A 247 -9.27 -10.78 3.48
CA ALA A 247 -8.02 -11.51 3.42
C ALA A 247 -7.94 -12.59 4.52
N LEU A 248 -7.46 -13.80 4.19
CA LEU A 248 -7.29 -14.89 5.14
C LEU A 248 -6.39 -14.51 6.32
N SER A 249 -6.63 -15.17 7.46
CA SER A 249 -5.74 -15.09 8.63
C SER A 249 -4.38 -15.63 8.32
N GLU A 250 -3.38 -15.19 9.09
CA GLU A 250 -2.11 -15.90 9.15
C GLU A 250 -2.33 -17.39 9.48
N ASN A 251 -3.16 -17.73 10.47
CA ASN A 251 -3.46 -19.13 10.84
C ASN A 251 -4.14 -19.92 9.70
N SER A 252 -5.14 -19.35 9.05
CA SER A 252 -5.87 -20.02 7.95
C SER A 252 -5.02 -20.16 6.69
N LEU A 253 -4.16 -19.18 6.40
CA LEU A 253 -3.18 -19.25 5.34
C LEU A 253 -2.13 -20.31 5.65
N ARG A 254 -1.64 -20.34 6.89
CA ARG A 254 -0.75 -21.36 7.41
C ARG A 254 -1.34 -22.75 7.19
N GLU A 255 -2.56 -23.00 7.63
CA GLU A 255 -3.26 -24.28 7.42
C GLU A 255 -3.31 -24.71 5.95
N LEU A 256 -3.62 -23.76 5.03
CA LEU A 256 -3.61 -24.02 3.59
C LEU A 256 -2.22 -24.46 3.12
N ILE A 257 -1.18 -23.74 3.55
CA ILE A 257 0.20 -24.06 3.18
C ILE A 257 0.68 -25.37 3.83
N PHE A 258 0.20 -25.69 5.04
CA PHE A 258 0.56 -26.88 5.81
C PHE A 258 -0.15 -28.15 5.38
N SER A 259 -1.20 -28.07 4.57
CA SER A 259 -1.99 -29.23 4.12
C SER A 259 -1.22 -30.31 3.34
N GLY A 260 0.11 -30.22 3.26
CA GLY A 260 0.99 -31.28 2.78
C GLY A 260 2.49 -31.14 3.13
N GLN A 261 2.88 -30.36 4.17
CA GLN A 261 4.31 -30.17 4.53
C GLN A 261 4.57 -30.09 6.05
N ASP A 262 5.67 -30.70 6.51
CA ASP A 262 6.10 -30.75 7.92
C ASP A 262 6.73 -29.45 8.45
N LYS A 263 7.05 -28.46 7.59
CA LYS A 263 7.78 -27.24 7.98
C LYS A 263 7.16 -25.98 7.43
N VAL A 264 7.17 -24.94 8.25
CA VAL A 264 6.74 -23.58 7.88
C VAL A 264 7.60 -23.09 6.72
N PRO A 265 7.00 -22.68 5.57
CA PRO A 265 7.79 -22.08 4.52
C PRO A 265 8.38 -20.77 5.02
N LYS A 266 9.67 -20.58 4.74
CA LYS A 266 10.43 -19.39 5.15
C LYS A 266 9.87 -18.09 4.55
N THR A 267 8.99 -18.18 3.55
CA THR A 267 8.34 -17.02 2.92
C THR A 267 7.50 -16.21 3.91
N ILE A 268 6.97 -16.86 4.96
CA ILE A 268 6.20 -16.18 6.02
C ILE A 268 7.01 -15.11 6.77
N GLU A 269 8.34 -15.27 6.84
CA GLU A 269 9.22 -14.28 7.49
C GLU A 269 9.21 -12.93 6.75
N LEU A 270 8.91 -12.92 5.45
CA LEU A 270 8.87 -11.73 4.60
C LEU A 270 7.49 -11.02 4.60
N ILE A 271 6.49 -11.61 5.26
CA ILE A 271 5.09 -11.17 5.16
C ILE A 271 4.64 -10.45 6.41
N ASP A 272 4.17 -9.23 6.24
CA ASP A 272 3.44 -8.48 7.25
C ASP A 272 1.94 -8.83 7.25
N PHE A 273 1.47 -9.24 8.43
CA PHE A 273 0.06 -9.51 8.73
C PHE A 273 -0.54 -8.42 9.63
N SER A 274 0.21 -7.37 10.00
CA SER A 274 -0.15 -6.35 10.99
C SER A 274 -1.39 -5.51 10.67
N SER A 275 -1.99 -5.68 9.49
CA SER A 275 -3.27 -5.07 9.16
C SER A 275 -4.47 -5.72 9.88
N PHE A 276 -4.24 -6.72 10.74
CA PHE A 276 -5.20 -7.21 11.72
C PHE A 276 -5.42 -6.21 12.86
N SER A 277 -6.33 -5.26 12.64
CA SER A 277 -7.18 -4.82 13.73
C SER A 277 -8.16 -5.98 14.05
N LYS A 278 -7.78 -6.83 15.01
CA LYS A 278 -8.63 -7.76 15.80
C LYS A 278 -9.09 -9.07 15.13
N LYS A 279 -8.26 -10.11 15.26
CA LYS A 279 -8.68 -11.52 15.38
C LYS A 279 -8.40 -11.88 16.84
N ASP A 280 -9.35 -12.24 17.71
CA ASP A 280 -10.22 -13.41 17.63
C ASP A 280 -11.54 -13.22 18.41
N THR A 281 -12.59 -12.72 17.76
CA THR A 281 -13.96 -13.13 18.10
C THR A 281 -14.89 -12.71 16.96
N PRO A 282 -15.74 -13.59 16.38
CA PRO A 282 -16.94 -13.08 15.72
C PRO A 282 -17.67 -12.18 16.73
N PRO A 283 -18.23 -11.03 16.33
CA PRO A 283 -18.94 -10.16 17.26
C PRO A 283 -20.00 -11.00 17.98
N ARG A 284 -19.83 -11.20 19.30
CA ARG A 284 -20.76 -11.95 20.17
C ARG A 284 -22.19 -11.42 20.09
N ALA A 285 -22.32 -10.19 19.60
CA ALA A 285 -23.56 -9.51 19.30
C ALA A 285 -23.32 -8.61 18.08
N TYR A 286 -24.09 -8.81 17.03
CA TYR A 286 -24.25 -7.83 15.95
C TYR A 286 -25.62 -7.18 16.12
N THR A 287 -25.65 -5.85 16.20
CA THR A 287 -26.87 -5.05 16.22
C THR A 287 -27.00 -4.35 14.88
N ASP A 288 -28.04 -4.72 14.14
CA ASP A 288 -28.42 -4.06 12.88
C ASP A 288 -28.92 -2.64 13.19
N THR A 289 -28.32 -1.62 12.57
CA THR A 289 -28.63 -0.21 12.82
C THR A 289 -29.94 0.26 12.19
N LYS A 290 -30.48 -0.49 11.22
CA LYS A 290 -31.81 -0.21 10.64
C LYS A 290 -32.93 -0.84 11.46
N THR A 291 -32.69 -1.98 12.10
CA THR A 291 -33.76 -2.75 12.79
C THR A 291 -33.62 -2.76 14.31
N ASN A 292 -32.48 -2.32 14.86
CA ASN A 292 -32.13 -2.38 16.28
C ASN A 292 -32.18 -3.79 16.91
N ILE A 293 -32.21 -4.84 16.09
CA ILE A 293 -32.23 -6.23 16.55
C ILE A 293 -30.80 -6.69 16.78
N THR A 294 -30.53 -7.24 17.96
CA THR A 294 -29.23 -7.82 18.32
C THR A 294 -29.29 -9.34 18.19
N ARG A 295 -28.61 -9.92 17.20
CA ARG A 295 -28.41 -11.38 17.13
C ARG A 295 -27.24 -11.78 18.02
N ARG A 296 -27.50 -12.70 18.96
CA ARG A 296 -26.49 -13.36 19.79
C ARG A 296 -26.46 -14.83 19.40
N SER A 297 -25.30 -15.35 19.00
CA SER A 297 -25.13 -16.78 18.75
C SER A 297 -25.23 -17.55 20.07
N ALA A 298 -26.15 -18.52 20.13
CA ALA A 298 -26.29 -19.44 21.25
C ALA A 298 -25.05 -20.36 21.34
N LEU A 299 -24.64 -20.67 22.58
CA LEU A 299 -23.44 -21.44 22.95
C LEU A 299 -23.30 -22.76 22.22
#